data_AF-A0A2N2JP22-F1
#
_entry.id   AF-A0A2N2JP22-F1
#
_cell.length_a   1.000
_cell.length_b   1.000
_cell.length_c   1.000
_cell.angle_alpha   90.00
_cell.angle_beta   90.00
_cell.angle_gamma   90.00
#
_symmetry.space_group_name_H-M   'P 1'
#
loop_
_entity.id
_entity.type
_entity.pdbx_description
1 polymer ?
#
loop_
_entity_poly.entity_id
_entity_poly.type
_entity_poly.pdbx_seq_one_letter_code
_entity_poly.pdbx_strand_id
1 'polypeptide(L)'
;MFRTLYREVREIIGLKPPPENGTQLAERLCGELKNELGGKKGKDGDNYTLDTVVGERETTLLFEAEPSRACVAMVVAIDEGISWTVSRDPLGGAEAPDAGVERIYVATGLYVEGTGRAVAQAEAAWKQLPTGARGVISQLVGKAGGQLEVDGAVVRYTPELETLLDKSARYTVKNHLQAIQKVIEGMESGWA
;
A
#
# COMPACT_ATOMS: atom_id res chain seq x y z
N MET A 1 -16.95 -22.37 -3.74
CA MET A 1 -18.28 -21.74 -3.73
C MET A 1 -19.08 -22.03 -2.44
N PHE A 2 -19.06 -23.25 -1.89
CA PHE A 2 -19.77 -23.57 -0.61
C PHE A 2 -19.22 -22.89 0.67
N ARG A 3 -17.96 -22.45 0.69
CA ARG A 3 -17.29 -21.92 1.91
C ARG A 3 -17.70 -20.49 2.26
N THR A 4 -17.90 -19.62 1.26
CA THR A 4 -18.36 -18.24 1.45
C THR A 4 -19.76 -18.22 2.06
N LEU A 5 -20.67 -19.06 1.53
CA LEU A 5 -22.03 -19.21 2.02
C LEU A 5 -22.08 -19.71 3.48
N TYR A 6 -21.22 -20.65 3.86
CA TYR A 6 -21.15 -21.18 5.23
C TYR A 6 -20.70 -20.13 6.26
N ARG A 7 -19.81 -19.22 5.88
CA ARG A 7 -19.34 -18.12 6.73
C ARG A 7 -20.38 -17.02 6.87
N GLU A 8 -20.98 -16.59 5.76
CA GLU A 8 -22.06 -15.59 5.76
C GLU A 8 -23.23 -16.05 6.64
N VAL A 9 -23.60 -17.33 6.54
CA VAL A 9 -24.62 -17.93 7.42
C VAL A 9 -24.20 -17.88 8.89
N ARG A 10 -22.93 -18.17 9.22
CA ARG A 10 -22.41 -18.10 10.61
C ARG A 10 -22.43 -16.68 11.17
N GLU A 11 -22.07 -15.69 10.36
CA GLU A 11 -22.13 -14.27 10.75
C GLU A 11 -23.58 -13.83 10.99
N ILE A 12 -24.52 -14.23 10.13
CA ILE A 12 -25.96 -13.95 10.29
C ILE A 12 -26.53 -14.56 11.59
N ILE A 13 -26.08 -15.75 11.99
CA ILE A 13 -26.53 -16.43 13.22
C ILE A 13 -25.67 -16.11 14.45
N GLY A 14 -24.77 -15.12 14.38
CA GLY A 14 -23.99 -14.64 15.52
C GLY A 14 -22.84 -15.55 15.98
N LEU A 15 -22.42 -16.51 15.15
CA LEU A 15 -21.29 -17.39 15.43
C LEU A 15 -19.99 -16.77 14.91
N LYS A 16 -18.90 -16.95 15.66
CA LYS A 16 -17.56 -16.59 15.17
C LYS A 16 -17.26 -17.33 13.87
N PRO A 17 -16.72 -16.66 12.84
CA PRO A 17 -16.27 -17.31 11.63
C PRO A 17 -15.18 -18.35 11.96
N PRO A 18 -15.05 -19.41 11.15
CA PRO A 18 -13.99 -20.40 11.35
C PRO A 18 -12.61 -19.73 11.25
N PRO A 19 -11.60 -20.20 12.01
CA PRO A 19 -10.24 -19.70 11.90
C PRO A 19 -9.72 -19.91 10.48
N GLU A 20 -9.14 -18.86 9.89
CA GLU A 20 -8.48 -18.89 8.58
C GLU A 20 -6.97 -18.82 8.79
N ASN A 21 -6.20 -19.60 8.01
CA ASN A 21 -4.76 -19.38 7.90
C ASN A 21 -4.46 -18.23 6.90
N GLY A 22 -3.21 -17.76 6.86
CA GLY A 22 -2.81 -16.63 6.03
C GLY A 22 -3.13 -16.80 4.54
N THR A 23 -2.89 -18.00 3.98
CA THR A 23 -3.24 -18.33 2.60
C THR A 23 -4.75 -18.26 2.33
N GLN A 24 -5.58 -18.76 3.25
CA GLN A 24 -7.04 -18.71 3.13
C GLN A 24 -7.56 -17.28 3.19
N LEU A 25 -6.98 -16.45 4.08
CA LEU A 25 -7.29 -15.04 4.18
C LEU A 25 -6.95 -14.29 2.88
N ALA A 26 -5.74 -14.47 2.36
CA ALA A 26 -5.28 -13.84 1.12
C ALA A 26 -6.15 -14.27 -0.09
N GLU A 27 -6.48 -15.56 -0.18
CA GLU A 27 -7.35 -16.09 -1.24
C GLU A 27 -8.72 -15.41 -1.23
N ARG A 28 -9.31 -15.29 -0.04
CA ARG A 28 -10.63 -14.70 0.19
C ARG A 28 -10.63 -13.21 -0.14
N LEU A 29 -9.69 -12.44 0.40
CA LEU A 29 -9.60 -11.00 0.14
C LEU A 29 -9.42 -10.71 -1.36
N CYS A 30 -8.54 -11.46 -2.02
CA CYS A 30 -8.35 -11.37 -3.45
C CYS A 30 -9.65 -11.72 -4.23
N GLY A 31 -10.41 -12.72 -3.78
CA GLY A 31 -11.70 -13.08 -4.37
C GLY A 31 -12.78 -12.01 -4.18
N GLU A 32 -12.88 -11.43 -2.99
CA GLU A 32 -13.82 -10.34 -2.68
C GLU A 32 -13.52 -9.10 -3.51
N LEU A 33 -12.26 -8.67 -3.56
CA LEU A 33 -11.85 -7.50 -4.34
C LEU A 33 -11.97 -7.74 -5.84
N LYS A 34 -11.73 -8.95 -6.34
CA LYS A 34 -12.02 -9.29 -7.73
C LYS A 34 -13.49 -9.09 -8.07
N ASN A 35 -14.42 -9.48 -7.19
CA ASN A 35 -15.84 -9.30 -7.45
C ASN A 35 -16.24 -7.81 -7.47
N GLU A 36 -15.55 -6.96 -6.71
CA GLU A 36 -15.83 -5.53 -6.64
C GLU A 36 -15.13 -4.72 -7.75
N LEU A 37 -13.87 -5.03 -8.06
CA LEU A 37 -13.01 -4.28 -8.98
C LEU A 37 -12.92 -4.92 -10.37
N GLY A 38 -13.37 -6.15 -10.54
CA GLY A 38 -13.11 -6.95 -11.74
C GLY A 38 -11.64 -7.39 -11.85
N GLY A 39 -11.23 -7.78 -13.05
CA GLY A 39 -9.84 -8.11 -13.36
C GLY A 39 -9.48 -9.61 -13.31
N LYS A 40 -8.18 -9.87 -13.40
CA LYS A 40 -7.58 -11.21 -13.49
C LYS A 40 -6.90 -11.56 -12.17
N LYS A 41 -7.39 -12.62 -11.53
CA LYS A 41 -6.74 -13.20 -10.35
C LYS A 41 -5.58 -14.10 -10.77
N GLY A 42 -4.44 -13.95 -10.12
CA GLY A 42 -3.28 -14.81 -10.22
C GLY A 42 -2.91 -15.45 -8.88
N LYS A 43 -1.92 -16.33 -8.91
CA LYS A 43 -1.34 -16.97 -7.74
C LYS A 43 0.18 -17.08 -7.96
N ASP A 44 0.94 -16.70 -6.95
CA ASP A 44 2.40 -16.81 -6.93
C ASP A 44 2.84 -17.41 -5.59
N GLY A 45 3.26 -18.68 -5.62
CA GLY A 45 3.46 -19.46 -4.39
C GLY A 45 2.17 -19.53 -3.54
N ASP A 46 2.25 -19.10 -2.29
CA ASP A 46 1.09 -18.96 -1.40
C ASP A 46 0.36 -17.62 -1.52
N ASN A 47 0.92 -16.68 -2.28
CA ASN A 47 0.39 -15.33 -2.45
C ASN A 47 -0.63 -15.27 -3.59
N TYR A 48 -1.49 -14.24 -3.54
CA TYR A 48 -2.50 -14.00 -4.56
C TYR A 48 -2.32 -12.64 -5.20
N THR A 49 -2.45 -12.57 -6.51
CA THR A 49 -2.43 -11.30 -7.23
C THR A 49 -3.80 -10.99 -7.82
N LEU A 50 -4.11 -9.71 -7.94
CA LEU A 50 -5.24 -9.21 -8.71
C LEU A 50 -4.75 -8.09 -9.62
N ASP A 51 -4.72 -8.38 -10.92
CA ASP A 51 -4.44 -7.41 -11.97
C ASP A 51 -5.77 -6.83 -12.43
N THR A 52 -5.96 -5.52 -12.28
CA THR A 52 -7.20 -4.83 -12.62
C THR A 52 -6.91 -3.42 -13.15
N VAL A 53 -7.98 -2.71 -13.51
CA VAL A 53 -7.94 -1.30 -13.89
C VAL A 53 -8.80 -0.51 -12.89
N VAL A 54 -8.22 0.51 -12.26
CA VAL A 54 -8.93 1.43 -11.37
C VAL A 54 -8.91 2.82 -12.00
N GLY A 55 -10.09 3.30 -12.41
CA GLY A 55 -10.19 4.48 -13.27
C GLY A 55 -9.61 4.16 -14.66
N GLU A 56 -8.54 4.85 -15.03
CA GLU A 56 -7.79 4.63 -16.28
C GLU A 56 -6.42 3.96 -16.04
N ARG A 57 -6.15 3.48 -14.82
CA ARG A 57 -4.82 3.02 -14.40
C ARG A 57 -4.76 1.52 -14.20
N GLU A 58 -3.74 0.90 -14.79
CA GLU A 58 -3.37 -0.46 -14.47
C GLU A 58 -2.94 -0.56 -13.00
N THR A 59 -3.49 -1.56 -12.31
CA THR A 59 -3.35 -1.72 -10.88
C THR A 59 -3.11 -3.19 -10.58
N THR A 60 -2.03 -3.48 -9.85
CA THR A 60 -1.70 -4.82 -9.35
C THR A 60 -1.82 -4.81 -7.84
N LEU A 61 -2.70 -5.67 -7.32
CA LEU A 61 -2.79 -5.95 -5.89
C LEU A 61 -2.11 -7.28 -5.61
N LEU A 62 -1.13 -7.29 -4.71
CA LEU A 62 -0.51 -8.50 -4.21
C LEU A 62 -0.98 -8.72 -2.77
N PHE A 63 -1.53 -9.89 -2.49
CA PHE A 63 -1.92 -10.34 -1.14
C PHE A 63 -0.97 -11.47 -0.73
N GLU A 64 -0.03 -11.14 0.16
CA GLU A 64 0.91 -12.08 0.75
C GLU A 64 0.22 -12.93 1.80
N ALA A 65 0.38 -14.24 1.72
CA ALA A 65 -0.20 -15.18 2.68
C ALA A 65 0.48 -15.13 4.05
N GLU A 66 1.81 -14.96 4.08
CA GLU A 66 2.56 -14.76 5.31
C GLU A 66 3.60 -13.66 5.08
N PRO A 67 3.69 -12.66 5.98
CA PRO A 67 3.00 -12.57 7.26
C PRO A 67 1.52 -12.11 7.20
N SER A 68 0.87 -12.01 6.02
CA SER A 68 -0.43 -11.33 5.78
C SER A 68 -0.27 -9.85 5.39
N ARG A 69 0.41 -9.58 4.29
CA ARG A 69 0.56 -8.23 3.72
C ARG A 69 -0.28 -8.06 2.45
N ALA A 70 -0.62 -6.83 2.12
CA ALA A 70 -1.28 -6.48 0.87
C ALA A 70 -0.47 -5.34 0.25
N CYS A 71 0.35 -5.64 -0.73
CA CYS A 71 1.04 -4.64 -1.51
C CYS A 71 0.06 -4.12 -2.58
N VAL A 72 -0.09 -2.80 -2.64
CA VAL A 72 -0.90 -2.12 -3.66
C VAL A 72 0.05 -1.40 -4.60
N ALA A 73 0.07 -1.78 -5.87
CA ALA A 73 0.86 -1.13 -6.90
C ALA A 73 -0.05 -0.56 -7.99
N MET A 74 0.14 0.71 -8.33
CA MET A 74 -0.60 1.41 -9.40
C MET A 74 0.38 2.04 -10.39
N VAL A 75 0.09 1.89 -11.68
CA VAL A 75 0.86 2.51 -12.76
C VAL A 75 0.45 3.99 -12.91
N VAL A 76 1.45 4.83 -13.11
CA VAL A 76 1.37 6.29 -13.25
C VAL A 76 1.90 6.69 -14.61
N ALA A 77 1.41 7.79 -15.19
CA ALA A 77 1.87 8.27 -16.49
C ALA A 77 3.21 9.05 -16.45
N ILE A 78 3.89 9.07 -15.30
CA ILE A 78 5.14 9.81 -15.09
C ILE A 78 6.30 8.87 -15.40
N ASP A 79 7.08 9.21 -16.42
CA ASP A 79 8.27 8.47 -16.86
C ASP A 79 9.56 9.28 -16.58
N GLU A 80 9.69 9.83 -15.37
CA GLU A 80 10.80 10.73 -15.04
C GLU A 80 12.04 10.01 -14.47
N GLY A 81 12.04 8.67 -14.39
CA GLY A 81 13.12 7.93 -13.74
C GLY A 81 13.30 8.30 -12.25
N ILE A 82 12.26 8.90 -11.64
CA ILE A 82 12.23 9.26 -10.23
C ILE A 82 12.01 7.99 -9.42
N SER A 83 12.92 7.73 -8.49
CA SER A 83 12.79 6.63 -7.54
C SER A 83 13.02 7.15 -6.13
N TRP A 84 12.04 6.99 -5.24
CA TRP A 84 12.15 7.35 -3.83
C TRP A 84 11.18 6.57 -2.95
N THR A 85 11.53 6.51 -1.67
CA THR A 85 10.76 5.81 -0.65
C THR A 85 10.53 6.71 0.54
N VAL A 86 9.29 6.77 1.03
CA VAL A 86 8.91 7.40 2.30
C VAL A 86 8.34 6.36 3.23
N SER A 87 8.85 6.34 4.45
CA SER A 87 8.49 5.37 5.48
C SER A 87 8.06 6.06 6.77
N ARG A 88 7.21 5.37 7.54
CA ARG A 88 6.86 5.79 8.90
C ARG A 88 8.02 5.50 9.84
N ASP A 89 8.30 6.43 10.75
CA ASP A 89 9.18 6.21 11.89
C ASP A 89 8.49 5.30 12.93
N PRO A 90 8.94 4.05 13.12
CA PRO A 90 8.33 3.12 14.06
C PRO A 90 8.57 3.49 15.53
N LEU A 91 9.55 4.36 15.84
CA LEU A 91 10.02 4.59 17.21
C LEU A 91 9.89 6.05 17.67
N GLY A 92 9.45 6.98 16.81
CA GLY A 92 9.29 8.38 17.17
C GLY A 92 10.62 9.10 17.50
N GLY A 93 11.74 8.57 17.01
CA GLY A 93 13.05 9.22 17.02
C GLY A 93 14.20 8.42 17.64
N ALA A 94 15.35 8.51 16.95
CA ALA A 94 16.73 8.39 17.44
C ALA A 94 17.49 7.05 17.37
N GLU A 95 17.04 6.04 16.61
CA GLU A 95 18.04 5.10 16.08
C GLU A 95 18.83 5.80 14.97
N ALA A 96 20.13 5.94 15.21
CA ALA A 96 21.04 6.43 14.19
C ALA A 96 20.99 5.44 13.01
N PRO A 97 20.86 5.93 11.77
CA PRO A 97 20.96 5.07 10.61
C PRO A 97 22.33 4.37 10.60
N ASP A 98 22.40 3.22 9.93
CA ASP A 98 23.65 2.49 9.76
C ASP A 98 24.74 3.38 9.15
N ALA A 99 26.01 3.03 9.41
CA ALA A 99 27.14 3.79 8.87
C ALA A 99 27.07 3.88 7.33
N GLY A 100 27.03 5.11 6.80
CA GLY A 100 26.92 5.38 5.37
C GLY A 100 25.48 5.57 4.86
N VAL A 101 24.49 5.47 5.76
CA VAL A 101 23.09 5.75 5.49
C VAL A 101 22.70 7.09 6.11
N GLU A 102 22.03 7.93 5.33
CA GLU A 102 21.47 9.20 5.77
C GLU A 102 19.96 9.05 6.00
N ARG A 103 19.43 9.75 7.00
CA ARG A 103 17.99 9.80 7.30
C ARG A 103 17.55 11.26 7.41
N ILE A 104 16.55 11.65 6.62
CA ILE A 104 15.94 12.98 6.67
C ILE A 104 14.43 12.86 6.92
N TYR A 105 13.92 13.66 7.85
CA TYR A 105 12.49 13.77 8.11
C TYR A 105 11.84 14.70 7.08
N VAL A 106 10.84 14.19 6.37
CA VAL A 106 10.11 14.93 5.33
C VAL A 106 8.77 15.47 5.83
N ALA A 107 8.22 14.86 6.88
CA ALA A 107 7.06 15.31 7.64
C ALA A 107 7.10 14.70 9.05
N THR A 108 6.21 15.14 9.94
CA THR A 108 6.11 14.61 11.31
C THR A 108 5.90 13.10 11.29
N GLY A 109 6.89 12.35 11.81
CA GLY A 109 6.85 10.87 11.87
C GLY A 109 7.10 10.17 10.53
N LEU A 110 7.50 10.91 9.49
CA LEU A 110 7.86 10.37 8.17
C LEU A 110 9.31 10.71 7.82
N TYR A 111 10.01 9.74 7.27
CA TYR A 111 11.40 9.91 6.85
C TYR A 111 11.68 9.27 5.50
N VAL A 112 12.77 9.73 4.89
CA VAL A 112 13.46 9.08 3.78
C VAL A 112 14.83 8.63 4.28
N GLU A 113 15.27 7.47 3.84
CA GLU A 113 16.55 6.88 4.25
C GLU A 113 17.27 6.26 3.06
N GLY A 114 18.59 6.41 3.00
CA GLY A 114 19.40 5.85 1.93
C GLY A 114 20.79 6.48 1.86
N THR A 115 21.45 6.36 0.71
CA THR A 115 22.70 7.13 0.46
C THR A 115 22.40 8.62 0.36
N GLY A 116 23.37 9.49 0.63
CA GLY A 116 23.14 10.95 0.57
C GLY A 116 22.56 11.45 -0.76
N ARG A 117 22.93 10.82 -1.89
CA ARG A 117 22.32 11.13 -3.19
C ARG A 117 20.85 10.71 -3.26
N ALA A 118 20.52 9.50 -2.82
CA ALA A 118 19.15 8.98 -2.85
C ALA A 118 18.24 9.81 -1.91
N VAL A 119 18.76 10.17 -0.74
CA VAL A 119 18.06 11.01 0.23
C VAL A 119 17.80 12.41 -0.33
N ALA A 120 18.79 13.05 -0.96
CA ALA A 120 18.61 14.35 -1.60
C ALA A 120 17.59 14.31 -2.74
N GLN A 121 17.59 13.24 -3.56
CA GLN A 121 16.60 13.03 -4.61
C GLN A 121 15.19 12.85 -4.04
N ALA A 122 15.05 12.03 -3.01
CA ALA A 122 13.77 11.80 -2.33
C ALA A 122 13.23 13.08 -1.67
N GLU A 123 14.10 13.85 -1.02
CA GLU A 123 13.72 15.14 -0.41
C GLU A 123 13.27 16.15 -1.48
N ALA A 124 13.97 16.23 -2.61
CA ALA A 124 13.59 17.08 -3.73
C ALA A 124 12.25 16.68 -4.33
N ALA A 125 12.04 15.39 -4.60
CA ALA A 125 10.78 14.85 -5.10
C ALA A 125 9.62 15.13 -4.13
N TRP A 126 9.83 14.92 -2.82
CA TRP A 126 8.85 15.26 -1.79
C TRP A 126 8.45 16.74 -1.81
N LYS A 127 9.43 17.65 -1.94
CA LYS A 127 9.17 19.10 -1.95
C LYS A 127 8.39 19.56 -3.18
N GLN A 128 8.53 18.86 -4.30
CA GLN A 128 7.78 19.15 -5.53
C GLN A 128 6.31 18.71 -5.46
N LEU A 129 5.97 17.76 -4.58
CA LEU A 129 4.60 17.30 -4.42
C LEU A 129 3.67 18.43 -3.93
N PRO A 130 2.47 18.57 -4.53
CA PRO A 130 1.45 19.48 -4.01
C PRO A 130 1.12 19.18 -2.54
N THR A 131 0.76 20.21 -1.78
CA THR A 131 0.44 20.08 -0.35
C THR A 131 -0.66 19.05 -0.09
N GLY A 132 -1.65 18.94 -0.99
CA GLY A 132 -2.70 17.92 -0.90
C GLY A 132 -2.14 16.49 -0.98
N ALA A 133 -1.24 16.22 -1.93
CA ALA A 133 -0.59 14.93 -2.11
C ALA A 133 0.24 14.54 -0.87
N ARG A 134 1.06 15.47 -0.39
CA ARG A 134 1.85 15.28 0.84
C ARG A 134 0.97 14.98 2.05
N GLY A 135 -0.19 15.63 2.16
CA GLY A 135 -1.18 15.37 3.21
C GLY A 135 -1.75 13.96 3.14
N VAL A 136 -2.07 13.47 1.94
CA VAL A 136 -2.56 12.10 1.73
C VAL A 136 -1.48 11.08 2.09
N ILE A 137 -0.22 11.28 1.64
CA ILE A 137 0.89 10.40 2.03
C ILE A 137 1.10 10.39 3.54
N SER A 138 1.05 11.55 4.19
CA SER A 138 1.16 11.66 5.65
C SER A 138 0.06 10.90 6.39
N GLN A 139 -1.15 10.84 5.84
CA GLN A 139 -2.22 10.03 6.41
C GLN A 139 -2.00 8.53 6.15
N LEU A 140 -1.69 8.17 4.91
CA LEU A 140 -1.53 6.78 4.48
C LEU A 140 -0.33 6.12 5.19
N VAL A 141 0.85 6.72 5.09
CA VAL A 141 2.08 6.19 5.67
C VAL A 141 2.15 6.49 7.17
N GLY A 142 1.85 7.73 7.58
CA GLY A 142 2.06 8.14 8.97
C GLY A 142 1.01 7.62 9.96
N LYS A 143 -0.25 7.49 9.54
CA LYS A 143 -1.34 7.00 10.42
C LYS A 143 -1.69 5.54 10.19
N ALA A 144 -1.84 5.13 8.93
CA ALA A 144 -2.09 3.73 8.61
C ALA A 144 -0.81 2.88 8.78
N GLY A 145 0.37 3.46 8.58
CA GLY A 145 1.64 2.73 8.75
C GLY A 145 2.16 2.16 7.44
N GLY A 146 3.40 1.69 7.44
CA GLY A 146 4.04 1.07 6.26
C GLY A 146 4.94 2.01 5.46
N GLN A 147 5.04 1.75 4.16
CA GLN A 147 6.00 2.35 3.25
C GLN A 147 5.36 2.66 1.90
N LEU A 148 5.60 3.87 1.39
CA LEU A 148 5.27 4.26 0.01
C LEU A 148 6.55 4.39 -0.79
N GLU A 149 6.60 3.70 -1.93
CA GLU A 149 7.69 3.71 -2.88
C GLU A 149 7.17 4.22 -4.22
N VAL A 150 7.93 5.09 -4.85
CA VAL A 150 7.77 5.51 -6.23
C VAL A 150 8.99 5.01 -6.97
N ASP A 151 8.80 4.27 -8.05
CA ASP A 151 9.88 3.75 -8.88
C ASP A 151 9.49 3.88 -10.36
N GLY A 152 9.99 4.94 -11.00
CA GLY A 152 9.60 5.32 -12.35
C GLY A 152 8.09 5.53 -12.46
N ALA A 153 7.45 4.73 -13.32
CA ALA A 153 6.01 4.79 -13.57
C ALA A 153 5.17 4.00 -12.55
N VAL A 154 5.73 3.48 -11.46
CA VAL A 154 4.99 2.67 -10.50
C VAL A 154 4.99 3.31 -9.12
N VAL A 155 3.80 3.47 -8.54
CA VAL A 155 3.63 3.83 -7.14
C VAL A 155 3.16 2.61 -6.36
N ARG A 156 3.95 2.20 -5.37
CA ARG A 156 3.74 1.02 -4.54
C ARG A 156 3.58 1.41 -3.09
N TYR A 157 2.49 0.98 -2.48
CA TYR A 157 2.29 1.10 -1.03
C TYR A 157 2.29 -0.29 -0.39
N THR A 158 3.15 -0.44 0.60
CA THR A 158 3.29 -1.64 1.43
C THR A 158 2.87 -1.29 2.86
N PRO A 159 1.63 -1.61 3.28
CA PRO A 159 1.13 -1.30 4.61
C PRO A 159 1.80 -2.18 5.70
N GLU A 160 1.75 -1.70 6.93
CA GLU A 160 2.07 -2.51 8.12
C GLU A 160 1.06 -3.66 8.30
N LEU A 161 1.54 -4.78 8.86
CA LEU A 161 0.81 -6.04 8.93
C LEU A 161 -0.56 -5.95 9.61
N GLU A 162 -0.61 -5.23 10.71
CA GLU A 162 -1.77 -5.16 11.60
C GLU A 162 -2.97 -4.46 10.94
N THR A 163 -2.73 -3.65 9.91
CA THR A 163 -3.77 -2.86 9.22
C THR A 163 -4.72 -3.72 8.38
N LEU A 164 -4.26 -4.89 7.92
CA LEU A 164 -5.03 -5.77 7.04
C LEU A 164 -5.80 -6.85 7.79
N LEU A 165 -5.50 -7.05 9.07
CA LEU A 165 -6.07 -8.12 9.88
C LEU A 165 -7.33 -7.70 10.64
N ASP A 166 -7.68 -6.41 10.65
CA ASP A 166 -8.89 -5.95 11.31
C ASP A 166 -10.16 -6.39 10.56
N LYS A 167 -11.31 -6.34 11.24
CA LYS A 167 -12.64 -6.81 10.79
C LYS A 167 -13.09 -6.23 9.43
N SER A 168 -12.40 -5.22 8.92
CA SER A 168 -12.70 -4.56 7.65
C SER A 168 -11.49 -4.45 6.71
N ALA A 169 -10.65 -5.48 6.64
CA ALA A 169 -9.54 -5.61 5.68
C ALA A 169 -9.88 -5.13 4.26
N ARG A 170 -11.08 -5.47 3.75
CA ARG A 170 -11.58 -5.03 2.45
C ARG A 170 -11.76 -3.51 2.36
N TYR A 171 -12.37 -2.92 3.38
CA TYR A 171 -12.55 -1.48 3.48
C TYR A 171 -11.21 -0.76 3.58
N THR A 172 -10.27 -1.32 4.35
CA THR A 172 -8.89 -0.82 4.44
C THR A 172 -8.20 -0.80 3.08
N VAL A 173 -8.20 -1.92 2.34
CA VAL A 173 -7.57 -1.99 1.01
C VAL A 173 -8.20 -1.00 0.04
N LYS A 174 -9.53 -0.83 0.07
CA LYS A 174 -10.23 0.16 -0.75
C LYS A 174 -9.81 1.60 -0.43
N ASN A 175 -9.67 1.92 0.86
CA ASN A 175 -9.20 3.25 1.27
C ASN A 175 -7.75 3.49 0.84
N HIS A 176 -6.89 2.46 0.91
CA HIS A 176 -5.51 2.55 0.43
C HIS A 176 -5.45 2.79 -1.07
N LEU A 177 -6.26 2.07 -1.86
CA LEU A 177 -6.39 2.30 -3.31
C LEU A 177 -6.79 3.74 -3.64
N GLN A 178 -7.81 4.26 -2.96
CA GLN A 178 -8.26 5.65 -3.15
C GLN A 178 -7.20 6.67 -2.73
N ALA A 179 -6.44 6.39 -1.66
CA ALA A 179 -5.36 7.25 -1.21
C ALA A 179 -4.23 7.28 -2.25
N ILE A 180 -3.81 6.13 -2.76
CA ILE A 180 -2.76 6.03 -3.79
C ILE A 180 -3.19 6.76 -5.06
N GLN A 181 -4.44 6.58 -5.51
CA GLN A 181 -4.96 7.31 -6.67
C GLN A 181 -4.84 8.84 -6.49
N LYS A 182 -5.17 9.38 -5.32
CA LYS A 182 -5.03 10.81 -5.01
C LYS A 182 -3.57 11.27 -4.95
N VAL A 183 -2.68 10.42 -4.44
CA VAL A 183 -1.23 10.70 -4.45
C VAL A 183 -0.75 10.85 -5.89
N ILE A 184 -1.16 9.93 -6.75
CA ILE A 184 -0.78 9.91 -8.16
C ILE A 184 -1.32 11.15 -8.91
N GLU A 185 -2.60 11.49 -8.72
CA GLU A 185 -3.17 12.73 -9.28
C GLU A 185 -2.40 13.98 -8.83
N GLY A 186 -1.91 13.95 -7.58
CA GLY A 186 -1.03 14.97 -7.03
C GLY A 186 0.35 15.01 -7.68
N MET A 187 0.95 13.85 -7.95
CA MET A 187 2.25 13.77 -8.62
C MET A 187 2.16 14.30 -10.05
N GLU A 188 1.16 13.86 -10.82
CA GLU A 188 0.97 14.29 -12.21
C GLU A 188 0.66 15.79 -12.32
N SER A 189 -0.03 16.38 -11.33
CA SER A 189 -0.26 17.83 -11.31
C SER A 189 0.94 18.64 -10.81
N GLY A 190 1.82 18.05 -10.02
CA GLY A 190 3.01 18.72 -9.48
C GLY A 190 4.25 18.60 -10.35
N TRP A 191 4.31 17.58 -11.22
CA TRP A 191 5.46 17.27 -12.09
C TRP A 191 5.16 17.45 -13.59
N ALA A 192 3.95 17.89 -13.95
CA ALA A 192 3.66 18.42 -15.29
C ALA A 192 4.20 19.84 -15.46
#